data_AF-A0A160T0X1-F1
#
_entry.id   AF-A0A160T0X1-F1
#
_cell.length_a   1.000
_cell.length_b   1.000
_cell.length_c   1.000
_cell.angle_alpha   90.00
_cell.angle_beta   90.00
_cell.angle_gamma   90.00
#
_symmetry.space_group_name_H-M   'P 1'
#
loop_
_entity.id
_entity.type
_entity.pdbx_description
1 polymer ?
#
loop_
_entity_poly.entity_id
_entity_poly.type
_entity_poly.pdbx_seq_one_letter_code
_entity_poly.pdbx_strand_id
1 'polypeptide(L)'
;MVTQIHSLPQTGRLEIDIKVTADVNVSAYAARQKVNSFILSEISYMMHAGEPNLVIGESICWRVPVILSLTSRGDIGEVGAINVNTETGQLYSNPQLISEVSARAEGLATRFASETEG
;
A
#
# COMPACT_ATOMS: atom_id res chain seq x y z
N MET A 1 -13.00 4.90 -10.48
CA MET A 1 -14.11 5.88 -10.40
C MET A 1 -14.20 6.33 -8.94
N VAL A 2 -14.58 7.57 -8.65
CA VAL A 2 -14.75 8.02 -7.25
C VAL A 2 -16.23 7.94 -6.95
N THR A 3 -16.64 7.11 -5.99
CA THR A 3 -18.04 7.08 -5.54
C THR A 3 -18.31 8.34 -4.73
N GLN A 4 -18.84 9.39 -5.39
CA GLN A 4 -19.33 10.57 -4.69
C GLN A 4 -20.56 10.18 -3.86
N ILE A 5 -20.43 10.25 -2.54
CA ILE A 5 -21.59 10.27 -1.64
C ILE A 5 -22.28 11.61 -1.91
N HIS A 6 -23.45 11.56 -2.53
CA HIS A 6 -24.16 12.74 -3.04
C HIS A 6 -24.39 13.76 -1.91
N SER A 7 -23.77 14.94 -2.04
CA SER A 7 -23.99 16.18 -1.28
C SER A 7 -23.92 16.08 0.26
N LEU A 8 -22.71 16.23 0.80
CA LEU A 8 -22.49 16.60 2.20
C LEU A 8 -23.18 17.94 2.50
N PRO A 9 -23.89 18.10 3.63
CA PRO A 9 -24.48 19.39 4.01
C PRO A 9 -23.38 20.45 4.20
N GLN A 10 -23.60 21.66 3.66
CA GLN A 10 -22.62 22.76 3.79
C GLN A 10 -22.48 23.27 5.24
N THR A 11 -23.54 23.10 6.05
CA THR A 11 -23.58 23.40 7.48
C THR A 11 -24.67 22.55 8.15
N GLY A 12 -24.46 22.10 9.38
CA GLY A 12 -25.44 21.32 10.16
C GLY A 12 -24.87 20.01 10.68
N ARG A 13 -25.71 19.19 11.32
CA ARG A 13 -25.33 17.84 11.78
C ARG A 13 -25.44 16.86 10.61
N LEU A 14 -24.32 16.21 10.32
CA LEU A 14 -24.25 15.08 9.41
C LEU A 14 -24.01 13.82 10.23
N GLU A 15 -24.87 12.84 10.08
CA GLU A 15 -24.76 11.52 10.72
C GLU A 15 -24.72 10.48 9.62
N ILE A 16 -23.68 9.64 9.61
CA ILE A 16 -23.44 8.63 8.60
C ILE A 16 -23.16 7.31 9.31
N ASP A 17 -24.07 6.34 9.14
CA ASP A 17 -23.88 4.96 9.56
C ASP A 17 -23.49 4.10 8.35
N ILE A 18 -22.24 3.62 8.33
CA ILE A 18 -21.75 2.73 7.28
C ILE A 18 -21.62 1.32 7.84
N LYS A 19 -22.47 0.42 7.36
CA LYS A 19 -22.38 -1.02 7.61
C LYS A 19 -21.96 -1.71 6.33
N VAL A 20 -20.82 -2.37 6.36
CA VAL A 20 -20.28 -3.14 5.23
C VAL A 20 -20.22 -4.61 5.62
N THR A 21 -20.82 -5.46 4.79
CA THR A 21 -20.74 -6.92 4.90
C THR A 21 -20.10 -7.45 3.63
N ALA A 22 -19.00 -8.16 3.76
CA ALA A 22 -18.29 -8.79 2.66
C ALA A 22 -17.52 -10.01 3.14
N ASP A 23 -17.23 -10.92 2.23
CA ASP A 23 -16.43 -12.10 2.51
C ASP A 23 -14.94 -11.75 2.49
N VAL A 24 -14.25 -12.06 3.58
CA VAL A 24 -12.79 -11.85 3.69
C VAL A 24 -12.12 -13.22 3.60
N ASN A 25 -11.86 -13.64 2.36
CA ASN A 25 -11.23 -14.94 2.08
C ASN A 25 -9.71 -14.89 2.24
N VAL A 26 -9.12 -13.71 2.10
CA VAL A 26 -7.69 -13.47 2.27
C VAL A 26 -7.48 -12.67 3.53
N SER A 27 -6.68 -13.20 4.46
CA SER A 27 -6.31 -12.48 5.68
C SER A 27 -5.25 -11.39 5.40
N ALA A 28 -5.12 -10.43 6.31
CA ALA A 28 -4.04 -9.43 6.26
C ALA A 28 -2.66 -10.10 6.14
N TYR A 29 -2.39 -11.12 6.95
CA TYR A 29 -1.14 -11.89 6.89
C TYR A 29 -0.89 -12.51 5.51
N ALA A 30 -1.91 -13.17 4.93
CA ALA A 30 -1.78 -13.78 3.60
C ALA A 30 -1.55 -12.73 2.51
N ALA A 31 -2.21 -11.57 2.60
CA ALA A 31 -1.99 -10.45 1.69
C ALA A 31 -0.55 -9.90 1.80
N ARG A 32 -0.05 -9.70 3.03
CA ARG A 32 1.32 -9.28 3.28
C ARG A 32 2.34 -10.25 2.69
N GLN A 33 2.15 -11.56 2.91
CA GLN A 33 3.05 -12.58 2.38
C GLN A 33 3.08 -12.57 0.85
N LYS A 34 1.91 -12.48 0.20
CA LYS A 34 1.82 -12.38 -1.27
C LYS A 34 2.53 -11.14 -1.81
N VAL A 35 2.30 -9.98 -1.20
CA VAL A 35 2.96 -8.73 -1.60
C VAL A 35 4.47 -8.81 -1.38
N ASN A 36 4.91 -9.41 -0.28
CA ASN A 36 6.33 -9.61 -0.02
C ASN A 36 7.00 -10.48 -1.09
N SER A 37 6.37 -11.60 -1.47
CA SER A 37 6.87 -12.46 -2.54
C SER A 37 6.95 -11.71 -3.88
N PHE A 38 5.95 -10.89 -4.20
CA PHE A 38 5.94 -10.09 -5.42
C PHE A 38 7.03 -9.01 -5.44
N ILE A 39 7.24 -8.30 -4.32
CA ILE A 39 8.30 -7.29 -4.20
C ILE A 39 9.68 -7.93 -4.45
N LEU A 40 9.93 -9.08 -3.83
CA LEU A 40 11.20 -9.79 -3.95
C LEU A 40 11.45 -10.34 -5.37
N SER A 41 10.39 -10.70 -6.12
CA SER A 41 10.54 -11.24 -7.48
C SER A 41 10.60 -10.16 -8.55
N GLU A 42 9.78 -9.10 -8.44
CA GLU A 42 9.58 -8.12 -9.52
C GLU A 42 10.21 -6.76 -9.27
N ILE A 43 10.54 -6.41 -8.01
CA ILE A 43 10.95 -5.04 -7.65
C ILE A 43 12.39 -5.01 -7.12
N SER A 44 12.62 -5.47 -5.89
CA SER A 44 13.93 -5.37 -5.24
C SER A 44 14.01 -6.16 -3.94
N TYR A 45 15.20 -6.66 -3.63
CA TYR A 45 15.55 -7.26 -2.33
C TYR A 45 15.70 -6.24 -1.19
N MET A 46 15.86 -4.96 -1.51
CA MET A 46 15.94 -3.88 -0.50
C MET A 46 14.56 -3.40 -0.07
N MET A 47 13.49 -4.01 -0.57
CA MET A 47 12.13 -3.65 -0.22
C MET A 47 11.40 -4.85 0.36
N HIS A 48 10.44 -4.58 1.23
CA HIS A 48 9.61 -5.62 1.83
C HIS A 48 8.20 -5.10 2.14
N ALA A 49 7.29 -6.03 2.42
CA ALA A 49 5.90 -5.70 2.75
C ALA A 49 5.76 -5.24 4.21
N GLY A 50 5.20 -4.05 4.39
CA GLY A 50 4.80 -3.48 5.68
C GLY A 50 3.48 -4.07 6.21
N GLU A 51 2.94 -3.44 7.25
CA GLU A 51 1.73 -3.92 7.90
C GLU A 51 0.47 -3.53 7.08
N PRO A 52 -0.40 -4.50 6.72
CA PRO A 52 -1.58 -4.21 5.92
C PRO A 52 -2.65 -3.45 6.68
N ASN A 53 -3.37 -2.59 5.97
CA ASN A 53 -4.60 -1.96 6.46
C ASN A 53 -5.77 -2.26 5.52
N LEU A 54 -6.98 -2.41 6.08
CA LEU A 54 -8.18 -2.63 5.28
C LEU A 54 -8.64 -1.32 4.66
N VAL A 55 -8.93 -1.34 3.36
CA VAL A 55 -9.45 -0.19 2.61
C VAL A 55 -10.77 -0.58 1.95
N ILE A 56 -11.79 0.24 2.20
CA ILE A 56 -13.12 0.09 1.61
C ILE A 56 -13.25 1.15 0.51
N GLY A 57 -13.28 0.70 -0.75
CA GLY A 57 -13.45 1.54 -1.93
C GLY A 57 -14.43 0.92 -2.93
N GLU A 58 -14.11 0.96 -4.23
CA GLU A 58 -14.84 0.18 -5.25
C GLU A 58 -14.75 -1.34 -5.00
N SER A 59 -13.70 -1.76 -4.31
CA SER A 59 -13.50 -3.13 -3.85
C SER A 59 -12.88 -3.08 -2.45
N ILE A 60 -13.18 -4.07 -1.61
CA ILE A 60 -12.54 -4.19 -0.30
C ILE A 60 -11.17 -4.82 -0.52
N CYS A 61 -10.14 -4.12 -0.06
CA CYS A 61 -8.75 -4.50 -0.31
C CYS A 61 -7.92 -4.42 0.97
N TRP A 62 -6.94 -5.30 1.10
CA TRP A 62 -5.78 -5.06 1.94
C TRP A 62 -4.83 -4.14 1.19
N ARG A 63 -4.63 -2.93 1.71
CA ARG A 63 -3.52 -2.07 1.26
C ARG A 63 -2.28 -2.48 2.04
N VAL A 64 -1.25 -2.92 1.33
CA VAL A 64 0.01 -3.35 1.93
C VAL A 64 1.11 -2.35 1.55
N PRO A 65 1.67 -1.61 2.53
CA PRO A 65 2.80 -0.72 2.28
C PRO A 65 4.02 -1.46 1.74
N VAL A 66 4.75 -0.83 0.84
CA VAL A 66 6.07 -1.26 0.36
C VAL A 66 7.11 -0.38 1.07
N ILE A 67 7.91 -1.01 1.91
CA ILE A 67 8.91 -0.33 2.74
C ILE A 67 10.29 -0.57 2.13
N LEU A 68 11.03 0.52 1.91
CA LEU A 68 12.44 0.47 1.56
C LEU A 68 13.27 0.36 2.84
N SER A 69 14.23 -0.57 2.83
CA SER A 69 15.20 -0.75 3.88
C SER A 69 16.63 -0.69 3.35
N LEU A 70 17.53 -0.14 4.15
CA LEU A 70 18.96 -0.11 3.88
C LEU A 70 19.67 -1.05 4.85
N THR A 71 20.67 -1.78 4.36
CA THR A 71 21.44 -2.74 5.17
C THR A 71 22.09 -2.08 6.40
N SER A 72 22.44 -0.79 6.30
CA SER A 72 23.08 -0.02 7.37
C SER A 72 22.11 0.57 8.39
N ARG A 73 20.83 0.78 8.05
CA ARG A 73 19.88 1.57 8.86
C ARG A 73 18.57 0.86 9.18
N GLY A 74 18.31 -0.28 8.54
CA GLY A 74 17.00 -0.92 8.57
C GLY A 74 16.00 -0.14 7.72
N ASP A 75 14.75 -0.12 8.14
CA ASP A 75 13.66 0.50 7.39
C ASP A 75 13.82 2.03 7.35
N ILE A 76 13.79 2.59 6.13
CA ILE A 76 13.99 4.04 5.92
C ILE A 76 12.73 4.75 5.42
N GLY A 77 11.72 4.02 4.96
CA GLY A 77 10.39 4.59 4.72
C GLY A 77 9.54 3.84 3.71
N GLU A 78 8.27 4.25 3.63
CA GLU A 78 7.31 3.76 2.63
C GLU A 78 7.58 4.42 1.28
N VAL A 79 7.65 3.59 0.22
CA VAL A 79 7.86 4.04 -1.17
C VAL A 79 6.61 3.83 -2.04
N GLY A 80 5.61 3.14 -1.51
CA GLY A 80 4.29 2.99 -2.12
C GLY A 80 3.48 1.93 -1.41
N ALA A 81 2.39 1.48 -2.04
CA ALA A 81 1.56 0.41 -1.50
C ALA A 81 0.96 -0.44 -2.63
N ILE A 82 0.78 -1.72 -2.36
CA ILE A 82 0.12 -2.68 -3.27
C ILE A 82 -1.19 -3.10 -2.62
N ASN A 83 -2.29 -2.97 -3.37
CA ASN A 83 -3.60 -3.41 -2.91
C ASN A 83 -3.81 -4.89 -3.28
N VAL A 84 -4.38 -5.66 -2.36
CA VAL A 84 -4.77 -7.06 -2.56
C VAL A 84 -6.27 -7.18 -2.32
N ASN A 85 -7.01 -7.68 -3.30
CA ASN A 85 -8.44 -7.91 -3.15
C ASN A 85 -8.72 -8.92 -2.02
N THR A 86 -9.63 -8.62 -1.09
CA THR A 86 -9.89 -9.47 0.09
C THR A 86 -10.63 -10.76 -0.24
N GLU A 87 -11.37 -10.81 -1.35
CA GLU A 87 -12.17 -11.97 -1.77
C GLU A 87 -11.37 -12.90 -2.67
N THR A 88 -10.66 -12.35 -3.66
CA THR A 88 -9.95 -13.13 -4.69
C THR A 88 -8.46 -13.29 -4.39
N GLY A 89 -7.88 -12.38 -3.60
CA GLY A 89 -6.46 -12.33 -3.37
C GLY A 89 -5.64 -11.87 -4.57
N GLN A 90 -6.26 -11.26 -5.57
CA GLN A 90 -5.61 -10.63 -6.71
C GLN A 90 -4.78 -9.42 -6.24
N LEU A 91 -3.53 -9.33 -6.72
CA LEU A 91 -2.69 -8.16 -6.52
C LEU A 91 -3.01 -7.13 -7.59
N TYR A 92 -3.26 -5.90 -7.17
CA TYR A 92 -3.36 -4.76 -8.06
C TYR A 92 -1.97 -4.17 -8.29
N SER A 93 -1.19 -4.87 -9.11
CA SER A 93 0.14 -4.46 -9.57
C SER A 93 0.09 -4.22 -11.08
N ASN A 94 0.45 -3.02 -11.52
CA ASN A 94 0.64 -2.71 -12.94
C ASN A 94 2.07 -2.16 -13.15
N PRO A 95 2.59 -2.14 -14.39
CA PRO A 95 3.95 -1.66 -14.66
C PRO A 95 4.19 -0.22 -14.22
N GLN A 96 3.16 0.63 -14.29
CA GLN A 96 3.23 2.03 -13.86
C GLN A 96 3.52 2.13 -12.35
N LEU A 97 2.80 1.36 -11.53
CA LEU A 97 2.98 1.31 -10.08
C LEU A 97 4.38 0.83 -9.72
N ILE A 98 4.90 -0.19 -10.41
CA ILE A 98 6.26 -0.69 -10.19
C ILE A 98 7.27 0.42 -10.49
N SER A 99 7.12 1.13 -11.61
CA SER A 99 8.00 2.24 -11.98
C SER A 99 7.94 3.38 -10.96
N GLU A 100 6.76 3.74 -10.46
CA GLU A 100 6.59 4.78 -9.44
C GLU A 100 7.23 4.40 -8.10
N VAL A 101 7.04 3.15 -7.66
CA VAL A 101 7.66 2.62 -6.43
C VAL A 101 9.18 2.66 -6.54
N SER A 102 9.74 2.22 -7.68
CA SER A 102 11.19 2.24 -7.91
C SER A 102 11.75 3.66 -7.94
N ALA A 103 11.08 4.60 -8.62
CA ALA A 103 11.51 5.99 -8.67
C ALA A 103 11.48 6.67 -7.28
N ARG A 104 10.45 6.39 -6.48
CA ARG A 104 10.37 6.89 -5.10
C ARG A 104 11.45 6.27 -4.21
N ALA A 105 11.76 4.99 -4.40
CA ALA A 105 12.82 4.34 -3.66
C ALA A 105 14.20 4.94 -3.97
N GLU A 106 14.50 5.20 -5.24
CA GLU A 106 15.75 5.87 -5.64
C GLU A 106 15.86 7.28 -5.04
N GLY A 107 14.78 8.05 -5.10
CA GLY A 107 14.71 9.38 -4.49
C GLY A 107 14.90 9.33 -2.96
N LEU A 108 14.33 8.34 -2.29
CA LEU A 108 14.46 8.17 -0.84
C LEU A 108 15.88 7.72 -0.45
N ALA A 109 16.44 6.75 -1.18
CA ALA A 109 17.81 6.28 -0.95
C ALA A 109 18.84 7.39 -1.13
N THR A 110 18.69 8.23 -2.16
CA THR A 110 19.60 9.37 -2.44
C THR A 110 19.59 10.37 -1.29
N ARG A 111 18.41 10.73 -0.76
CA ARG A 111 18.29 11.65 0.38
C ARG A 111 19.06 11.15 1.60
N PHE A 112 18.95 9.86 1.90
CA PHE A 112 19.63 9.26 3.05
C PHE A 112 21.14 9.06 2.84
N ALA A 113 21.59 8.85 1.60
CA ALA A 113 23.01 8.85 1.29
C ALA A 113 23.65 10.22 1.55
N SER A 114 22.99 11.31 1.11
CA SER A 114 23.49 12.68 1.32
C SER A 114 23.51 13.12 2.79
N GLU A 115 22.60 12.63 3.63
CA GLU A 115 22.62 12.88 5.09
C GLU A 115 23.78 12.20 5.83
N THR A 116 24.39 11.17 5.24
CA THR A 116 25.47 10.42 5.90
C THR A 116 26.85 11.05 5.65
N GLU A 117 26.95 11.99 4.69
CA GLU A 117 28.21 12.66 4.30
C GLU A 117 28.39 14.08 4.90
N GLY A 118 27.46 14.56 5.74
CA GLY A 118 27.51 15.86 6.42
C GLY A 118 27.64 15.75 7.93
#